data_AF-A0A945VBU2-F1
#
_entry.id   AF-A0A945VBU2-F1
#
_cell.length_a   1.000
_cell.length_b   1.000
_cell.length_c   1.000
_cell.angle_alpha   90.00
_cell.angle_beta   90.00
_cell.angle_gamma   90.00
#
_symmetry.space_group_name_H-M   'P 1'
#
loop_
_entity.id
_entity.type
_entity.pdbx_description
1 polymer ?
#
loop_
_entity_poly.entity_id
_entity_poly.type
_entity_poly.pdbx_seq_one_letter_code
_entity_poly.pdbx_strand_id
1 'polypeptide(L)'
;KHHEYREKLLPAYVISYKTDEALKAYVSVSDGKFQTVRHRSWRWFDFLWMTHTMDYEGRDNFNTIVLRAFSLLGLITVLSGFLLWYTSSPSIKKLLKRKK
;
A
#
# COMPACT_ATOMS: atom_id res chain seq x y z
N LYS A 1 3.37 -3.04 20.17
CA LYS A 1 3.55 -1.57 20.36
C LYS A 1 4.42 -1.07 19.23
N HIS A 2 3.83 -0.60 18.13
CA HIS A 2 4.57 -0.05 16.99
C HIS A 2 4.81 1.43 17.23
N HIS A 3 6.07 1.80 17.49
CA HIS A 3 6.45 3.18 17.74
C HIS A 3 6.63 3.90 16.39
N GLU A 4 5.90 5.00 16.16
CA GLU A 4 6.00 5.90 14.99
C GLU A 4 7.39 6.60 14.85
N TYR A 5 8.36 6.19 15.68
CA TYR A 5 9.69 6.75 15.78
C TYR A 5 10.71 5.77 15.20
N ARG A 6 10.67 5.59 13.87
CA ARG A 6 11.70 4.84 13.13
C ARG A 6 12.83 5.79 12.74
N GLU A 7 14.07 5.32 12.94
CA GLU A 7 15.34 5.86 12.39
C GLU A 7 16.08 7.02 13.09
N LYS A 8 15.66 7.48 14.27
CA LYS A 8 16.41 8.53 14.98
C LYS A 8 16.85 8.13 16.38
N LEU A 9 17.97 8.72 16.81
CA LEU A 9 18.59 8.48 18.12
C LEU A 9 17.55 8.70 19.23
N LEU A 10 17.37 7.67 20.04
CA LEU A 10 16.63 7.70 21.30
C LEU A 10 17.60 8.08 22.43
N PRO A 11 17.15 8.73 23.51
CA PRO A 11 15.78 9.14 23.80
C PRO A 11 15.39 10.48 23.14
N ALA A 12 14.10 10.69 22.92
CA ALA A 12 13.55 11.91 22.35
C ALA A 12 12.34 12.40 23.15
N TYR A 13 12.25 13.72 23.39
CA TYR A 13 11.09 14.34 24.00
C TYR A 13 10.03 14.62 22.93
N VAL A 14 8.77 14.34 23.27
CA VAL A 14 7.61 14.64 22.42
C VAL A 14 6.86 15.82 23.02
N ILE A 15 6.96 16.97 22.39
CA ILE A 15 6.18 18.15 22.77
C ILE A 15 4.88 18.10 21.97
N SER A 16 3.77 17.88 22.67
CA SER A 16 2.43 17.85 22.09
C SER A 16 1.75 19.19 22.30
N TYR A 17 1.48 19.92 21.22
CA TYR A 17 0.75 21.19 21.29
C TYR A 17 -0.74 20.95 21.16
N LYS A 18 -1.52 21.61 22.02
CA LYS A 18 -2.99 21.56 22.00
C LYS A 18 -3.52 22.57 20.99
N THR A 19 -3.24 22.33 19.71
CA THR A 19 -3.72 23.09 18.55
C THR A 19 -4.65 22.20 17.73
N ASP A 20 -5.54 22.75 16.90
CA ASP A 20 -6.50 21.96 16.10
C ASP A 20 -5.83 20.90 15.21
N GLU A 21 -4.57 21.13 14.81
CA GLU A 21 -3.78 20.21 14.00
C GLU A 21 -3.02 19.13 14.80
N ALA A 22 -3.11 19.14 16.13
CA ALA A 22 -2.45 18.21 17.06
C ALA A 22 -0.95 18.03 16.75
N LEU A 23 -0.24 19.15 16.66
CA LEU A 23 1.17 19.21 16.27
C LEU A 23 2.06 18.51 17.31
N LYS A 24 2.85 17.53 16.84
CA LYS A 24 3.86 16.84 17.66
C LYS A 24 5.24 17.22 17.15
N ALA A 25 6.01 17.89 17.99
CA ALA A 25 7.41 18.19 17.74
C ALA A 25 8.29 17.20 18.51
N TYR A 26 9.21 16.56 17.80
CA TYR A 26 10.19 15.64 18.38
C TYR A 26 11.54 16.34 18.53
N VAL A 27 12.09 16.35 19.74
CA VAL A 27 13.39 16.97 20.07
C VAL A 27 14.33 15.90 20.62
N SER A 28 15.56 15.85 20.10
CA SER A 28 16.60 14.92 20.59
C SER A 28 17.02 15.26 22.00
N VAL A 29 17.11 14.28 22.90
CA VAL A 29 17.69 14.49 24.24
C VAL A 29 19.20 14.66 24.18
N SER A 30 19.87 13.96 23.26
CA SER A 30 21.34 13.96 23.12
C SER A 30 21.92 15.31 22.70
N ASP A 31 21.25 15.98 21.75
CA ASP A 31 21.84 17.12 21.01
C ASP A 31 20.96 18.38 21.03
N GLY A 32 19.76 18.32 21.64
CA GLY A 32 18.79 19.42 21.62
C GLY A 32 18.27 19.82 20.23
N LYS A 33 18.69 19.09 19.17
CA LYS A 33 18.31 19.39 17.78
C LYS A 33 16.85 19.03 17.53
N PHE A 34 16.17 19.96 16.86
CA PHE A 34 14.82 19.77 16.37
C PHE A 34 14.80 18.73 15.26
N GLN A 35 14.12 17.61 15.48
CA GLN A 35 14.23 16.48 14.57
C GLN A 35 13.17 16.48 13.47
N THR A 36 11.88 16.54 13.84
CA THR A 36 10.76 16.47 12.87
C THR A 36 9.47 16.98 13.51
N VAL A 37 8.65 17.66 12.70
CA VAL A 37 7.24 17.96 12.99
C VAL A 37 6.37 16.95 12.27
N ARG A 38 5.43 16.33 12.97
CA ARG A 38 4.37 15.53 12.35
C ARG A 38 3.02 16.21 12.60
N HIS A 39 2.26 16.39 11.53
CA HIS A 39 0.89 16.90 11.55
C HIS A 39 -0.10 15.74 11.45
N ARG A 40 -1.35 15.94 11.92
CA ARG A 40 -2.41 14.92 11.80
C ARG A 40 -2.68 14.48 10.36
N SER A 41 -2.58 15.39 9.39
CA SER A 41 -2.78 15.11 7.96
C SER A 41 -1.80 14.07 7.42
N TRP A 42 -0.59 14.01 7.97
CA TRP A 42 0.39 13.00 7.59
C TRP A 42 -0.11 11.58 7.89
N ARG A 43 -0.91 11.41 8.95
CA ARG A 43 -1.43 10.09 9.34
C ARG A 43 -2.51 9.58 8.41
N TRP A 44 -3.30 10.49 7.83
CA TRP A 44 -4.25 10.16 6.78
C TRP A 44 -3.54 9.77 5.49
N PHE A 45 -2.50 10.52 5.11
CA PHE A 45 -1.64 10.14 3.98
C PHE A 45 -1.03 8.76 4.20
N ASP A 46 -0.50 8.51 5.39
CA ASP A 46 0.14 7.24 5.78
C ASP A 46 -0.83 6.05 5.74
N PHE A 47 -2.10 6.29 6.11
CA PHE A 47 -3.18 5.30 5.98
C PHE A 47 -3.53 5.03 4.51
N LEU A 48 -3.75 6.07 3.71
CA LEU A 48 -4.04 5.92 2.28
C LEU A 48 -2.89 5.25 1.55
N TRP A 49 -1.65 5.60 1.89
CA TRP A 49 -0.44 5.01 1.34
C TRP A 49 -0.32 3.52 1.67
N MET A 50 -0.50 3.15 2.94
CA MET A 50 -0.52 1.75 3.40
C MET A 50 -1.56 0.92 2.63
N THR A 51 -2.76 1.46 2.40
CA THR A 51 -3.79 0.77 1.60
C THR A 51 -3.46 0.71 0.11
N HIS A 52 -2.82 1.74 -0.44
CA HIS A 52 -2.48 1.81 -1.86
C HIS A 52 -1.37 0.81 -2.22
N THR A 53 -0.34 0.70 -1.39
CA THR A 53 0.78 -0.23 -1.59
C THR A 53 0.52 -1.62 -1.00
N MET A 54 -0.56 -1.78 -0.22
CA MET A 54 -0.95 -3.01 0.48
C MET A 54 0.17 -3.57 1.37
N ASP A 55 1.04 -2.71 1.89
CA ASP A 55 2.09 -3.05 2.86
C ASP A 55 1.73 -2.45 4.23
N TYR A 56 1.30 -3.34 5.13
CA TYR A 56 0.74 -2.99 6.43
C TYR A 56 1.75 -3.01 7.58
N GLU A 57 2.99 -3.46 7.34
CA GLU A 57 4.01 -3.62 8.41
C GLU A 57 5.27 -2.81 8.17
N GLY A 58 5.80 -2.85 6.94
CA GLY A 58 7.10 -2.29 6.61
C GLY A 58 7.01 -0.96 5.89
N ARG A 59 6.03 -0.83 4.99
CA ARG A 59 5.93 0.17 3.91
C ARG A 59 7.13 0.21 2.95
N ASP A 60 8.01 -0.78 3.04
CA ASP A 60 9.27 -0.87 2.31
C ASP A 60 9.33 -2.12 1.43
N ASN A 61 8.35 -3.03 1.51
CA ASN A 61 8.38 -4.31 0.80
C ASN A 61 7.22 -4.46 -0.16
N PHE A 62 7.52 -4.42 -1.46
CA PHE A 62 6.55 -4.65 -2.53
C PHE A 62 6.16 -6.13 -2.70
N ASN A 63 6.79 -7.05 -1.97
CA ASN A 63 6.60 -8.47 -2.14
C ASN A 63 5.55 -9.08 -1.19
N THR A 64 4.44 -8.38 -0.98
CA THR A 64 3.39 -8.84 -0.05
C THR A 64 2.55 -9.96 -0.67
N ILE A 65 2.10 -10.90 0.17
CA ILE A 65 1.23 -12.01 -0.24
C ILE A 65 -0.05 -11.49 -0.89
N VAL A 66 -0.57 -10.36 -0.40
CA VAL A 66 -1.76 -9.68 -0.93
C VAL A 66 -1.53 -9.24 -2.38
N LEU A 67 -0.42 -8.55 -2.67
CA LEU A 67 -0.13 -8.08 -4.03
C LEU A 67 0.03 -9.25 -5.01
N ARG A 68 0.69 -10.33 -4.58
CA ARG A 68 0.83 -11.57 -5.37
C ARG A 68 -0.53 -12.23 -5.65
N ALA A 69 -1.41 -12.28 -4.66
CA ALA A 69 -2.75 -12.85 -4.82
C ALA A 69 -3.58 -12.04 -5.84
N PHE A 70 -3.56 -10.70 -5.75
CA PHE A 70 -4.24 -9.85 -6.73
C PHE A 70 -3.67 -10.00 -8.15
N SER A 71 -2.35 -10.11 -8.29
CA SER A 71 -1.71 -10.37 -9.58
C SER A 71 -2.16 -11.71 -10.19
N LEU A 72 -2.20 -12.77 -9.39
CA LEU A 72 -2.68 -14.09 -9.82
C LEU A 72 -4.17 -14.05 -10.21
N LEU A 73 -5.01 -13.38 -9.42
CA LEU A 73 -6.43 -13.21 -9.74
C LEU A 73 -6.62 -12.43 -11.04
N GLY A 74 -5.82 -11.38 -11.27
CA GLY A 74 -5.82 -10.64 -12.53
C GLY A 74 -5.49 -11.53 -13.73
N LEU A 75 -4.46 -12.38 -13.61
CA LEU A 75 -4.09 -13.35 -14.64
C LEU A 75 -5.25 -14.32 -14.94
N ILE A 76 -5.87 -14.89 -13.89
CA ILE A 76 -7.00 -15.81 -14.02
C ILE A 76 -8.18 -15.12 -14.73
N THR A 77 -8.45 -13.85 -14.39
CA THR A 77 -9.54 -13.06 -14.98
C THR A 77 -9.31 -12.79 -16.46
N VAL A 78 -8.07 -12.49 -16.86
CA VAL A 78 -7.72 -12.29 -18.27
C VAL A 78 -7.86 -13.61 -19.05
N LEU A 79 -7.34 -14.71 -18.50
CA LEU A 79 -7.45 -16.04 -19.12
C LEU A 79 -8.91 -16.50 -19.26
N SER A 80 -9.74 -16.26 -18.26
CA SER A 80 -11.17 -16.59 -18.34
C SER A 80 -11.88 -15.75 -19.41
N GLY A 81 -11.52 -14.48 -19.56
CA GLY A 81 -12.01 -13.62 -20.65
C GLY A 81 -11.65 -14.16 -22.03
N PHE A 82 -10.40 -14.57 -22.25
CA PHE A 82 -9.96 -15.19 -23.51
C PHE A 82 -10.66 -16.53 -23.77
N LEU A 83 -10.86 -17.35 -22.74
CA LEU A 83 -11.55 -18.63 -22.86
C LEU A 83 -13.04 -18.44 -23.21
N LEU A 84 -13.70 -17.47 -22.59
CA LEU A 84 -15.06 -17.09 -22.94
C LEU A 84 -15.16 -16.55 -24.36
N TRP A 85 -14.22 -15.70 -24.79
CA TRP A 85 -14.16 -15.24 -26.17
C TRP A 85 -13.97 -16.39 -27.15
N TYR A 86 -13.03 -17.30 -26.88
CA TYR A 86 -12.78 -18.46 -27.73
C TYR A 86 -14.01 -19.36 -27.86
N THR A 87 -14.68 -19.67 -26.74
CA THR A 87 -15.85 -20.55 -26.70
C THR A 87 -17.11 -19.89 -27.23
N SER A 88 -17.27 -18.57 -27.13
CA SER A 88 -18.46 -17.84 -27.59
C SER A 88 -18.35 -17.32 -29.02
N SER A 89 -17.13 -17.09 -29.53
CA SER A 89 -16.89 -16.46 -30.82
C SER A 89 -17.56 -17.20 -31.98
N PRO A 90 -18.52 -16.57 -32.68
CA PRO A 90 -19.20 -17.15 -33.83
C PRO A 90 -18.23 -17.52 -34.96
N SER A 91 -17.14 -16.74 -35.13
CA SER A 91 -16.11 -16.99 -36.13
C SER A 91 -15.37 -18.30 -35.89
N ILE A 92 -15.02 -18.58 -34.63
CA ILE A 92 -14.36 -19.83 -34.22
C ILE A 92 -15.33 -21.02 -34.35
N LYS A 93 -16.57 -20.86 -33.90
CA LYS A 93 -17.62 -21.89 -34.07
C LYS A 93 -17.90 -22.21 -35.54
N LYS A 94 -17.93 -21.21 -36.42
CA LYS A 94 -18.14 -21.37 -37.86
C LYS A 94 -16.96 -22.10 -38.51
N LEU A 95 -15.73 -21.81 -38.08
CA LEU A 95 -14.52 -22.45 -38.59
C LEU A 95 -14.39 -23.91 -38.12
N LEU A 96 -14.76 -24.20 -36.86
CA LEU A 96 -14.85 -25.58 -36.35
C LEU A 96 -15.97 -26.39 -37.02
N LYS A 97 -17.15 -25.79 -37.25
CA LYS A 97 -18.24 -26.45 -38.01
C LYS A 97 -17.90 -26.71 -39.47
N ARG A 98 -17.04 -25.89 -40.10
CA ARG A 98 -16.62 -26.07 -41.50
C ARG A 98 -15.56 -27.17 -41.69
N LYS A 99 -14.85 -27.53 -40.62
CA LYS A 99 -13.88 -28.64 -40.60
C LYS A 99 -14.51 -30.00 -40.27
N LYS A 100 -15.76 -30.03 -39.81
CA LYS A 100 -16.53 -31.23 -39.52
C LYS A 100 -17.42 -31.56 -40.71
#